data_AF-A0A9Q1F8E0-F1
#
_entry.id   AF-A0A9Q1F8E0-F1
#
_cell.length_a   1.000
_cell.length_b   1.000
_cell.length_c   1.000
_cell.angle_alpha   90.00
_cell.angle_beta   90.00
_cell.angle_gamma   90.00
#
_symmetry.space_group_name_H-M   'P 1'
#
loop_
_entity.id
_entity.type
_entity.pdbx_description
1 polymer ?
#
loop_
_entity_poly.entity_id
_entity_poly.type
_entity_poly.pdbx_seq_one_letter_code
_entity_poly.pdbx_strand_id
1 'polypeptide(L)'
;MTLMTNRVRIVRDYPQSFADFHVSGNGDQSAGEHTLLNQLKTRIENLNRNNTLVRRRSEKRKEPNSAEAGQKRGPTDMYGCTKWQPEIPVGETEVQQEAKRIKIEEFYHREGASAIDRQEVSKLMKDTYYLQRCFLNTSPAPSMETVKAKWLLLCTQKGLNDHFEMLTDINGNVLARALQESGPVLIDFFKNVPTNNQVKEVLSKTGDGMVAMVLKLLIAHFRENEVGLLLHADRSATAVDVQSTLPLPGSPRLIILGPLKTSIAAPSLHEPPEVFDLYATSPCVSIKGYKTPYTDINLVTIRENTEHVVRT
;
A
#
# COMPACT_ATOMS: atom_id res chain seq x y z
N MET A 1 5.65 21.85 -30.49
CA MET A 1 6.19 23.19 -30.18
C MET A 1 5.18 24.10 -29.47
N THR A 2 3.92 24.16 -29.89
CA THR A 2 2.91 25.14 -29.39
C THR A 2 2.61 25.09 -27.88
N LEU A 3 2.61 23.91 -27.26
CA LEU A 3 2.39 23.74 -25.81
C LEU A 3 3.56 24.25 -24.94
N MET A 4 4.80 24.07 -25.42
CA MET A 4 6.01 24.52 -24.72
C MET A 4 6.14 26.04 -24.71
N THR A 5 5.68 26.72 -25.77
CA THR A 5 5.70 28.18 -25.87
C THR A 5 4.58 28.84 -25.06
N ASN A 6 3.41 28.20 -24.99
CA ASN A 6 2.26 28.75 -24.27
C ASN A 6 2.41 28.70 -22.74
N ARG A 7 3.10 27.70 -22.18
CA ARG A 7 3.28 27.59 -20.71
C ARG A 7 4.05 28.77 -20.13
N VAL A 8 5.15 29.17 -20.77
CA VAL A 8 6.01 30.30 -20.38
C VAL A 8 5.17 31.58 -20.37
N ARG A 9 4.36 31.75 -21.42
CA ARG A 9 3.47 32.90 -21.56
C ARG A 9 2.39 32.93 -20.47
N ILE A 10 1.73 31.80 -20.20
CA ILE A 10 0.65 31.71 -19.20
C ILE A 10 1.18 31.96 -17.78
N VAL A 11 2.33 31.37 -17.42
CA VAL A 11 2.94 31.57 -16.09
C VAL A 11 3.39 33.02 -15.93
N ARG A 12 3.95 33.63 -16.98
CA ARG A 12 4.32 35.04 -16.98
C ARG A 12 3.11 35.98 -16.87
N ASP A 13 2.01 35.67 -17.55
CA ASP A 13 0.81 36.52 -17.55
C ASP A 13 -0.01 36.34 -16.25
N TYR A 14 0.13 35.21 -15.54
CA TYR A 14 -0.54 34.89 -14.28
C TYR A 14 0.41 34.33 -13.20
N PRO A 15 1.44 35.10 -12.79
CA PRO A 15 2.54 34.58 -11.99
C PRO A 15 2.11 34.16 -10.59
N GLN A 16 1.13 34.82 -9.98
CA GLN A 16 0.64 34.46 -8.64
C GLN A 16 -0.18 33.16 -8.64
N SER A 17 -0.88 32.86 -9.73
CA SER A 17 -1.71 31.66 -9.84
C SER A 17 -0.89 30.39 -10.09
N PHE A 18 0.33 30.54 -10.61
CA PHE A 18 1.21 29.44 -10.99
C PHE A 18 2.59 29.50 -10.30
N ALA A 19 2.74 30.32 -9.25
CA ALA A 19 3.97 30.37 -8.47
C ALA A 19 4.09 29.12 -7.60
N ASP A 20 5.21 28.41 -7.70
CA ASP A 20 5.55 27.33 -6.79
C ASP A 20 6.24 27.93 -5.56
N PHE A 21 5.56 27.89 -4.42
CA PHE A 21 6.09 28.38 -3.15
C PHE A 21 6.88 27.27 -2.45
N HIS A 22 8.19 27.48 -2.28
CA HIS A 22 8.97 26.64 -1.39
C HIS A 22 8.75 27.07 0.08
N VAL A 23 9.14 26.20 1.03
CA VAL A 23 9.01 26.37 2.49
C VAL A 23 9.54 27.72 3.03
N SER A 24 10.36 28.45 2.26
CA SER A 24 10.92 29.77 2.62
C SER A 24 10.13 30.97 2.07
N GLY A 25 8.95 30.78 1.48
CA GLY A 25 8.02 31.86 1.11
C GLY A 25 8.37 32.66 -0.16
N ASN A 26 9.53 32.44 -0.77
CA ASN A 26 9.86 33.01 -2.07
C ASN A 26 9.40 32.07 -3.19
N GLY A 27 8.50 32.57 -4.06
CA GLY A 27 8.05 31.84 -5.23
C GLY A 27 9.10 31.87 -6.35
N ASP A 28 9.44 30.71 -6.90
CA ASP A 28 10.31 30.60 -8.07
C ASP A 28 9.44 30.49 -9.34
N GLN A 29 9.52 31.50 -10.22
CA GLN A 29 8.76 31.52 -11.48
C GLN A 29 9.18 30.42 -12.45
N SER A 30 10.42 29.93 -12.36
CA SER A 30 10.92 28.88 -13.26
C SER A 30 10.32 27.50 -12.91
N ALA A 31 10.04 27.26 -11.63
CA ALA A 31 9.42 26.02 -11.17
C ALA A 31 7.95 25.90 -11.62
N GLY A 32 7.20 27.01 -11.59
CA GLY A 32 5.79 27.06 -11.99
C GLY A 32 5.51 26.58 -13.42
N GLU A 33 6.44 26.84 -14.35
CA GLU A 33 6.36 26.37 -15.74
C GLU A 33 6.46 24.84 -15.85
N HIS A 34 7.31 24.23 -15.03
CA HIS A 34 7.48 22.78 -14.96
C HIS A 34 6.27 22.11 -14.31
N THR A 35 5.75 22.69 -13.23
CA THR A 35 4.56 22.19 -12.54
C THR A 35 3.32 22.27 -13.44
N LEU A 36 3.11 23.38 -14.14
CA LEU A 36 2.01 23.54 -15.09
C LEU A 36 2.07 22.50 -16.23
N LEU A 37 3.27 22.26 -16.76
CA LEU A 37 3.47 21.24 -17.80
C LEU A 37 3.10 19.84 -17.27
N ASN A 38 3.55 19.48 -16.07
CA ASN A 38 3.25 18.18 -15.47
C ASN A 38 1.74 18.01 -15.22
N GLN A 39 1.07 19.05 -14.70
CA GLN A 39 -0.38 19.03 -14.50
C GLN A 39 -1.13 18.86 -15.83
N LEU A 40 -0.73 19.56 -16.89
CA LEU A 40 -1.31 19.41 -18.23
C LEU A 40 -1.08 18.01 -18.79
N LYS A 41 0.13 17.46 -18.64
CA LYS A 41 0.45 16.10 -19.07
C LYS A 41 -0.43 15.07 -18.36
N THR A 42 -0.51 15.13 -17.04
CA THR A 42 -1.35 14.25 -16.22
C THR A 42 -2.83 14.38 -16.61
N ARG A 43 -3.32 15.61 -16.87
CA ARG A 43 -4.70 15.84 -17.29
C ARG A 43 -4.99 15.27 -18.68
N ILE A 44 -4.07 15.44 -19.62
CA ILE A 44 -4.18 14.86 -20.98
C ILE A 44 -4.17 13.33 -20.89
N GLU A 45 -3.28 12.74 -20.10
CA GLU A 45 -3.22 11.30 -19.87
C GLU A 45 -4.53 10.78 -19.24
N ASN A 46 -5.08 11.49 -18.26
CA ASN A 46 -6.37 11.15 -17.64
C ASN A 46 -7.55 11.27 -18.61
N LEU A 47 -7.59 12.32 -19.45
CA LEU A 47 -8.63 12.49 -20.47
C LEU A 47 -8.54 11.42 -21.56
N ASN A 48 -7.33 10.99 -21.90
CA ASN A 48 -7.08 9.99 -22.94
C ASN A 48 -7.21 8.54 -22.44
N ARG A 49 -7.48 8.29 -21.15
CA ARG A 49 -7.69 6.94 -20.58
C ARG A 49 -8.82 6.14 -21.26
N ASN A 50 -9.78 6.80 -21.92
CA ASN A 50 -10.86 6.14 -22.66
C ASN A 50 -10.53 5.90 -24.14
N ASN A 51 -9.45 6.49 -24.67
CA ASN A 51 -9.06 6.39 -26.09
C ASN A 51 -7.91 5.39 -26.33
N THR A 52 -7.33 4.84 -25.25
CA THR A 52 -6.25 3.84 -25.27
C THR A 52 -6.65 2.54 -25.97
N LEU A 53 -7.94 2.17 -25.98
CA LEU A 53 -8.41 0.96 -26.67
C LEU A 53 -8.32 1.07 -28.20
N VAL A 54 -8.50 2.27 -28.76
CA VAL A 54 -8.45 2.52 -30.21
C VAL A 54 -7.00 2.59 -30.71
N ARG A 55 -6.11 3.25 -29.95
CA ARG A 55 -4.67 3.33 -30.27
C ARG A 55 -3.96 1.97 -30.18
N ARG A 56 -4.39 1.11 -29.24
CA ARG A 56 -3.86 -0.27 -29.10
C ARG A 56 -4.17 -1.16 -30.31
N ARG A 57 -5.20 -0.87 -31.12
CA ARG A 57 -5.48 -1.62 -32.36
C ARG A 57 -4.60 -1.20 -33.53
N SER A 58 -4.12 0.05 -33.58
CA SER A 58 -3.27 0.53 -34.68
C SER A 58 -1.78 0.22 -34.47
N GLU A 59 -1.30 0.13 -33.24
CA GLU A 59 0.12 -0.16 -32.94
C GLU A 59 0.49 -1.65 -33.07
N LYS A 60 -0.50 -2.57 -33.12
CA LYS A 60 -0.27 -4.02 -33.35
C LYS A 60 0.16 -4.39 -34.78
N ARG A 61 0.50 -3.41 -35.63
CA ARG A 61 0.87 -3.61 -37.05
C ARG A 61 2.30 -3.22 -37.42
N LYS A 62 3.19 -2.91 -36.48
CA LYS A 62 4.61 -2.72 -36.82
C LYS A 62 5.53 -3.52 -35.90
N GLU A 63 6.21 -4.44 -36.56
CA GLU A 63 7.16 -5.46 -36.12
C GLU A 63 8.51 -4.88 -35.60
N PRO A 64 9.37 -5.74 -35.02
CA PRO A 64 10.34 -5.41 -33.98
C PRO A 64 11.73 -5.09 -34.54
N ASN A 65 12.52 -4.33 -33.78
CA ASN A 65 13.97 -4.55 -33.59
C ASN A 65 14.58 -3.38 -32.81
N SER A 66 15.09 -3.67 -31.61
CA SER A 66 16.36 -3.14 -31.09
C SER A 66 16.52 -3.62 -29.64
N ALA A 67 17.47 -4.54 -29.46
CA ALA A 67 18.01 -4.91 -28.15
C ALA A 67 18.68 -3.70 -27.48
N GLU A 68 18.76 -3.73 -26.15
CA GLU A 68 19.47 -2.80 -25.27
C GLU A 68 18.82 -1.42 -25.04
N ALA A 69 17.75 -1.43 -24.26
CA ALA A 69 17.37 -0.30 -23.41
C ALA A 69 16.70 -0.87 -22.16
N GLY A 70 17.09 -0.39 -20.96
CA GLY A 70 16.59 -0.86 -19.66
C GLY A 70 15.10 -1.17 -19.69
N GLN A 71 14.72 -2.33 -19.14
CA GLN A 71 13.41 -2.98 -19.27
C GLN A 71 12.27 -1.96 -19.38
N LYS A 72 11.91 -1.64 -20.62
CA LYS A 72 10.79 -0.74 -20.91
C LYS A 72 9.55 -1.43 -20.36
N ARG A 73 8.80 -0.72 -19.49
CA ARG A 73 7.53 -1.21 -18.92
C ARG A 73 6.68 -1.86 -20.02
N GLY A 74 6.37 -3.13 -19.85
CA GLY A 74 5.57 -3.89 -20.79
C GLY A 74 4.15 -3.34 -20.93
N PRO A 75 3.38 -3.80 -21.93
CA PRO A 75 1.96 -3.46 -22.05
C PRO A 75 1.22 -3.79 -20.76
N THR A 76 0.60 -2.79 -20.17
CA THR A 76 -0.13 -2.92 -18.92
C THR A 76 -1.56 -3.42 -19.17
N ASP A 77 -2.00 -4.40 -18.39
CA ASP A 77 -3.35 -4.93 -18.37
C ASP A 77 -4.33 -4.04 -17.56
N MET A 78 -5.47 -4.60 -17.17
CA MET A 78 -6.41 -3.95 -16.26
C MET A 78 -5.80 -3.89 -14.86
N TYR A 79 -5.75 -2.68 -14.27
CA TYR A 79 -5.19 -2.39 -12.92
C TYR A 79 -3.68 -2.19 -12.78
N GLY A 80 -2.92 -2.14 -13.87
CA GLY A 80 -1.51 -1.77 -13.75
C GLY A 80 -0.53 -2.96 -13.80
N CYS A 81 -1.00 -4.18 -14.03
CA CYS A 81 -0.12 -5.34 -14.05
C CYS A 81 0.62 -5.42 -15.39
N THR A 82 1.92 -5.60 -15.30
CA THR A 82 2.81 -5.80 -16.46
C THR A 82 3.16 -7.27 -16.65
N LYS A 83 3.00 -8.09 -15.60
CA LYS A 83 3.38 -9.52 -15.59
C LYS A 83 2.25 -10.43 -15.07
N TRP A 84 1.02 -10.21 -15.54
CA TRP A 84 -0.18 -10.92 -15.07
C TRP A 84 -0.07 -12.45 -15.11
N GLN A 85 0.42 -12.98 -16.24
CA GLN A 85 0.69 -14.40 -16.46
C GLN A 85 2.02 -14.51 -17.22
N PRO A 86 3.15 -14.71 -16.52
CA PRO A 86 4.43 -14.92 -17.17
C PRO A 86 4.46 -16.30 -17.85
N GLU A 87 5.43 -16.47 -18.75
CA GLU A 87 5.79 -17.78 -19.29
C GLU A 87 6.71 -18.54 -18.31
N ILE A 88 6.83 -19.86 -18.49
CA ILE A 88 7.77 -20.66 -17.73
C ILE A 88 9.21 -20.17 -18.00
N PRO A 89 10.08 -20.06 -16.98
CA PRO A 89 11.47 -19.65 -17.20
C PRO A 89 12.18 -20.55 -18.22
N VAL A 90 12.98 -19.93 -19.08
CA VAL A 90 13.68 -20.64 -20.18
C VAL A 90 14.57 -21.74 -19.62
N GLY A 91 14.41 -22.96 -20.16
CA GLY A 91 15.18 -24.13 -19.72
C GLY A 91 14.64 -24.79 -18.45
N GLU A 92 13.50 -24.34 -17.92
CA GLU A 92 12.83 -24.97 -16.78
C GLU A 92 11.58 -25.74 -17.21
N THR A 93 11.24 -26.74 -16.41
CA THR A 93 10.05 -27.57 -16.51
C THR A 93 9.14 -27.35 -15.30
N GLU A 94 7.86 -27.70 -15.43
CA GLU A 94 6.91 -27.61 -14.32
C GLU A 94 7.36 -28.43 -13.10
N VAL A 95 8.01 -29.57 -13.33
CA VAL A 95 8.57 -30.42 -12.27
C VAL A 95 9.68 -29.68 -11.51
N GLN A 96 10.55 -28.96 -12.20
CA GLN A 96 11.60 -28.16 -11.56
C GLN A 96 11.02 -26.96 -10.78
N GLN A 97 9.98 -26.32 -11.31
CA GLN A 97 9.25 -25.25 -10.64
C GLN A 97 8.58 -25.75 -9.35
N GLU A 98 7.92 -26.91 -9.40
CA GLU A 98 7.30 -27.53 -8.23
C GLU A 98 8.35 -27.95 -7.19
N ALA A 99 9.51 -28.48 -7.61
CA ALA A 99 10.62 -28.79 -6.70
C ALA A 99 11.14 -27.53 -5.98
N LYS A 100 11.19 -26.38 -6.66
CA LYS A 100 11.52 -25.10 -6.01
C LYS A 100 10.45 -24.68 -5.00
N ARG A 101 9.16 -24.88 -5.30
CA ARG A 101 8.06 -24.61 -4.37
C ARG A 101 8.18 -25.47 -3.11
N ILE A 102 8.44 -26.76 -3.26
CA ILE A 102 8.65 -27.68 -2.12
C ILE A 102 9.78 -27.19 -1.22
N LYS A 103 10.90 -26.73 -1.79
CA LYS A 103 11.99 -26.14 -1.00
C LYS A 103 11.55 -24.91 -0.20
N ILE A 104 10.72 -24.03 -0.78
CA ILE A 104 10.17 -22.87 -0.07
C ILE A 104 9.34 -23.32 1.14
N GLU A 105 8.53 -24.38 0.96
CA GLU A 105 7.73 -24.98 2.03
C GLU A 105 8.60 -25.59 3.14
N GLU A 106 9.68 -26.28 2.79
CA GLU A 106 10.67 -26.79 3.76
C GLU A 106 11.34 -25.67 4.58
N PHE A 107 11.64 -24.52 3.95
CA PHE A 107 12.13 -23.35 4.69
C PHE A 107 11.09 -22.83 5.67
N TYR A 108 9.83 -22.72 5.24
CA TYR A 108 8.75 -22.30 6.13
C TYR A 108 8.56 -23.25 7.30
N HIS A 109 8.59 -24.57 7.10
CA HIS A 109 8.41 -25.51 8.20
C HIS A 109 9.54 -25.46 9.24
N ARG A 110 10.74 -25.02 8.86
CA ARG A 110 11.87 -24.88 9.79
C ARG A 110 11.89 -23.54 10.53
N GLU A 111 11.44 -22.46 9.89
CA GLU A 111 11.70 -21.09 10.34
C GLU A 111 10.44 -20.22 10.41
N GLY A 112 9.29 -20.78 10.05
CA GLY A 112 8.02 -20.07 9.94
C GLY A 112 8.07 -18.94 8.92
N ALA A 113 7.30 -17.88 9.20
CA ALA A 113 7.20 -16.71 8.33
C ALA A 113 8.54 -15.97 8.15
N SER A 114 9.48 -16.09 9.10
CA SER A 114 10.79 -15.42 9.03
C SER A 114 11.67 -15.92 7.88
N ALA A 115 11.37 -17.10 7.32
CA ALA A 115 12.05 -17.65 6.15
C ALA A 115 12.07 -16.68 4.95
N ILE A 116 11.05 -15.81 4.82
CA ILE A 116 10.94 -14.84 3.71
C ILE A 116 12.11 -13.85 3.63
N ASP A 117 12.80 -13.63 4.74
CA ASP A 117 13.93 -12.70 4.82
C ASP A 117 15.25 -13.33 4.33
N ARG A 118 15.28 -14.66 4.14
CA ARG A 118 16.44 -15.32 3.52
C ARG A 118 16.56 -14.94 2.06
N GLN A 119 17.77 -14.56 1.65
CA GLN A 119 18.07 -14.25 0.24
C GLN A 119 17.75 -15.43 -0.69
N GLU A 120 18.02 -16.66 -0.25
CA GLU A 120 17.70 -17.88 -1.01
C GLU A 120 16.20 -18.04 -1.23
N VAL A 121 15.39 -17.85 -0.17
CA VAL A 121 13.93 -17.92 -0.26
C VAL A 121 13.38 -16.80 -1.14
N SER A 122 13.89 -15.57 -1.01
CA SER A 122 13.50 -14.45 -1.89
C SER A 122 13.80 -14.76 -3.37
N LYS A 123 14.94 -15.40 -3.66
CA LYS A 123 15.26 -15.86 -5.01
C LYS A 123 14.29 -16.95 -5.47
N LEU A 124 14.03 -17.97 -4.64
CA LEU A 124 13.09 -19.04 -4.98
C LEU A 124 11.67 -18.50 -5.21
N MET A 125 11.21 -17.53 -4.42
CA MET A 125 9.92 -16.86 -4.60
C MET A 125 9.84 -16.12 -5.94
N LYS A 126 10.94 -15.50 -6.40
CA LYS A 126 10.99 -14.87 -7.73
C LYS A 126 11.04 -15.90 -8.85
N ASP A 127 11.86 -16.93 -8.70
CA ASP A 127 12.02 -18.00 -9.68
C ASP A 127 10.72 -18.80 -9.87
N THR A 128 9.90 -18.91 -8.82
CA THR A 128 8.60 -19.60 -8.83
C THR A 128 7.42 -18.67 -9.12
N TYR A 129 7.67 -17.41 -9.51
CA TYR A 129 6.61 -16.43 -9.79
C TYR A 129 5.63 -16.94 -10.86
N TYR A 130 6.12 -17.64 -11.88
CA TYR A 130 5.29 -18.34 -12.87
C TYR A 130 4.26 -19.26 -12.21
N LEU A 131 4.73 -20.17 -11.37
CA LEU A 131 3.88 -21.16 -10.72
C LEU A 131 2.86 -20.51 -9.76
N GLN A 132 3.26 -19.44 -9.06
CA GLN A 132 2.37 -18.64 -8.23
C GLN A 132 1.22 -18.07 -9.07
N ARG A 133 1.53 -17.43 -10.20
CA ARG A 133 0.52 -16.83 -11.08
C ARG A 133 -0.39 -17.88 -11.72
N CYS A 134 0.15 -19.01 -12.19
CA CYS A 134 -0.66 -20.12 -12.70
C CYS A 134 -1.69 -20.59 -11.66
N PHE A 135 -1.26 -20.76 -10.41
CA PHE A 135 -2.15 -21.18 -9.33
C PHE A 135 -3.19 -20.09 -9.00
N LEU A 136 -2.77 -18.84 -8.81
CA LEU A 136 -3.67 -17.72 -8.45
C LEU A 136 -4.67 -17.37 -9.55
N ASN A 137 -4.30 -17.57 -10.81
CA ASN A 137 -5.14 -17.27 -11.97
C ASN A 137 -6.06 -18.44 -12.37
N THR A 138 -6.10 -19.53 -11.59
CA THR A 138 -7.02 -20.65 -11.84
C THR A 138 -8.47 -20.17 -11.90
N SER A 139 -9.29 -20.81 -12.73
CA SER A 139 -10.73 -20.55 -12.82
C SER A 139 -11.50 -21.83 -12.49
N PRO A 140 -12.30 -21.87 -11.41
CA PRO A 140 -12.56 -20.79 -10.45
C PRO A 140 -11.32 -20.41 -9.62
N ALA A 141 -11.30 -19.18 -9.11
CA ALA A 141 -10.20 -18.67 -8.30
C ALA A 141 -10.02 -19.53 -7.03
N PRO A 142 -8.78 -19.81 -6.59
CA PRO A 142 -8.54 -20.59 -5.38
C PRO A 142 -9.05 -19.83 -4.14
N SER A 143 -9.56 -20.57 -3.17
CA SER A 143 -9.96 -19.98 -1.88
C SER A 143 -8.75 -19.46 -1.13
N MET A 144 -8.97 -18.51 -0.22
CA MET A 144 -7.88 -17.97 0.59
C MET A 144 -7.28 -19.05 1.51
N GLU A 145 -8.06 -20.03 1.99
CA GLU A 145 -7.50 -21.17 2.72
C GLU A 145 -6.52 -21.98 1.85
N THR A 146 -6.89 -22.22 0.59
CA THR A 146 -6.04 -22.98 -0.35
C THR A 146 -4.77 -22.19 -0.70
N VAL A 147 -4.88 -20.87 -0.88
CA VAL A 147 -3.71 -20.00 -1.13
C VAL A 147 -2.77 -20.03 0.07
N LYS A 148 -3.31 -19.86 1.28
CA LYS A 148 -2.51 -19.92 2.52
C LYS A 148 -1.85 -21.28 2.71
N ALA A 149 -2.52 -22.38 2.37
CA ALA A 149 -1.94 -23.71 2.49
C ALA A 149 -0.77 -23.93 1.51
N LYS A 150 -0.92 -23.51 0.24
CA LYS A 150 0.08 -23.81 -0.81
C LYS A 150 1.23 -22.80 -0.89
N TRP A 151 0.96 -21.55 -0.53
CA TRP A 151 1.89 -20.43 -0.66
C TRP A 151 1.95 -19.59 0.62
N LEU A 152 2.28 -20.23 1.76
CA LEU A 152 2.34 -19.62 3.09
C LEU A 152 3.10 -18.28 3.11
N LEU A 153 4.29 -18.27 2.50
CA LEU A 153 5.13 -17.09 2.45
C LEU A 153 4.60 -15.97 1.56
N LEU A 154 3.75 -16.28 0.57
CA LEU A 154 3.08 -15.25 -0.24
C LEU A 154 2.13 -14.41 0.61
N CYS A 155 1.53 -15.00 1.65
CA CYS A 155 0.60 -14.32 2.56
C CYS A 155 1.29 -13.48 3.65
N THR A 156 2.62 -13.39 3.65
CA THR A 156 3.36 -12.46 4.51
C THR A 156 3.37 -11.05 3.91
N GLN A 157 3.57 -10.02 4.74
CA GLN A 157 3.65 -8.64 4.25
C GLN A 157 4.75 -8.46 3.19
N LYS A 158 5.93 -9.07 3.42
CA LYS A 158 7.04 -9.04 2.48
C LYS A 158 6.73 -9.81 1.20
N GLY A 159 6.17 -11.02 1.33
CA GLY A 159 5.76 -11.83 0.18
C GLY A 159 4.74 -11.12 -0.72
N LEU A 160 3.71 -10.51 -0.11
CA LEU A 160 2.71 -9.71 -0.84
C LEU A 160 3.35 -8.50 -1.54
N ASN A 161 4.24 -7.77 -0.86
CA ASN A 161 4.92 -6.61 -1.44
C ASN A 161 5.84 -6.99 -2.60
N ASP A 162 6.65 -8.05 -2.43
CA ASP A 162 7.56 -8.54 -3.46
C ASP A 162 6.77 -9.07 -4.68
N HIS A 163 5.64 -9.77 -4.45
CA HIS A 163 4.77 -10.25 -5.52
C HIS A 163 4.06 -9.09 -6.24
N PHE A 164 3.60 -8.07 -5.51
CA PHE A 164 3.03 -6.85 -6.09
C PHE A 164 4.05 -6.11 -6.96
N GLU A 165 5.28 -5.96 -6.49
CA GLU A 165 6.36 -5.31 -7.25
C GLU A 165 6.69 -6.12 -8.52
N MET A 166 6.73 -7.45 -8.44
CA MET A 166 6.88 -8.30 -9.63
C MET A 166 5.70 -8.15 -10.61
N LEU A 167 4.48 -8.05 -10.10
CA LEU A 167 3.25 -7.97 -10.91
C LEU A 167 3.12 -6.63 -11.65
N THR A 168 3.55 -5.54 -11.03
CA THR A 168 3.26 -4.16 -11.48
C THR A 168 4.48 -3.34 -11.86
N ASP A 169 5.69 -3.80 -11.52
CA ASP A 169 6.93 -3.00 -11.55
C ASP A 169 6.81 -1.67 -10.77
N ILE A 170 5.99 -1.68 -9.70
CA ILE A 170 5.84 -0.58 -8.75
C ILE A 170 6.34 -1.05 -7.39
N ASN A 171 7.30 -0.33 -6.84
CA ASN A 171 7.76 -0.60 -5.49
C ASN A 171 6.66 -0.26 -4.46
N GLY A 172 6.25 -1.22 -3.64
CA GLY A 172 5.16 -1.05 -2.67
C GLY A 172 5.38 0.09 -1.67
N ASN A 173 6.64 0.47 -1.40
CA ASN A 173 6.97 1.55 -0.48
C ASN A 173 6.78 2.95 -1.09
N VAL A 174 6.44 3.07 -2.39
CA VAL A 174 6.21 4.38 -3.03
C VAL A 174 5.08 5.14 -2.37
N LEU A 175 3.96 4.46 -2.05
CA LEU A 175 2.83 5.11 -1.40
C LEU A 175 3.18 5.59 0.00
N ALA A 176 3.85 4.75 0.80
CA ALA A 176 4.27 5.11 2.15
C ALA A 176 5.22 6.31 2.15
N ARG A 177 6.22 6.32 1.25
CA ARG A 177 7.16 7.45 1.11
C ARG A 177 6.46 8.72 0.66
N ALA A 178 5.60 8.65 -0.36
CA ALA A 178 4.85 9.79 -0.83
C ALA A 178 3.97 10.40 0.27
N LEU A 179 3.31 9.56 1.06
CA LEU A 179 2.50 10.00 2.21
C LEU A 179 3.36 10.59 3.33
N GLN A 180 4.57 10.07 3.58
CA GLN A 180 5.50 10.64 4.56
C GLN A 180 6.05 12.00 4.14
N GLU A 181 6.46 12.13 2.88
CA GLU A 181 7.06 13.36 2.34
C GLU A 181 6.02 14.46 2.13
N SER A 182 4.86 14.12 1.54
CA SER A 182 3.82 15.09 1.18
C SER A 182 2.73 15.24 2.24
N GLY A 183 2.62 14.30 3.19
CA GLY A 183 1.56 14.28 4.19
C GLY A 183 1.50 15.53 5.06
N PRO A 184 2.62 15.99 5.66
CA PRO A 184 2.63 17.22 6.45
C PRO A 184 2.21 18.45 5.63
N VAL A 185 2.66 18.54 4.37
CA VAL A 185 2.32 19.63 3.45
C VAL A 185 0.82 19.61 3.13
N LEU A 186 0.25 18.44 2.85
CA LEU A 186 -1.18 18.29 2.60
C LEU A 186 -2.02 18.65 3.83
N ILE A 187 -1.61 18.21 5.02
CA ILE A 187 -2.31 18.54 6.27
C ILE A 187 -2.26 20.06 6.51
N ASP A 188 -1.10 20.70 6.34
CA ASP A 188 -0.95 22.14 6.52
C ASP A 188 -1.79 22.92 5.50
N PHE A 189 -1.78 22.49 4.23
CA PHE A 189 -2.63 23.06 3.18
C PHE A 189 -4.11 23.03 3.59
N PHE A 190 -4.64 21.88 4.06
CA PHE A 190 -6.05 21.79 4.43
C PHE A 190 -6.40 22.56 5.72
N LYS A 191 -5.45 22.73 6.65
CA LYS A 191 -5.63 23.59 7.83
C LYS A 191 -5.77 25.06 7.44
N ASN A 192 -4.94 25.53 6.51
CA ASN A 192 -4.94 26.91 6.05
C ASN A 192 -6.07 27.20 5.06
N VAL A 193 -6.44 26.20 4.24
CA VAL A 193 -7.47 26.31 3.20
C VAL A 193 -8.47 25.15 3.31
N PRO A 194 -9.39 25.16 4.30
CA PRO A 194 -10.40 24.12 4.41
C PRO A 194 -11.40 24.21 3.25
N THR A 195 -11.33 23.24 2.35
CA THR A 195 -12.06 23.29 1.07
C THR A 195 -13.57 23.08 1.19
N ASN A 196 -14.05 22.42 2.25
CA ASN A 196 -15.47 22.19 2.53
C ASN A 196 -15.71 21.82 4.01
N ASN A 197 -16.97 21.63 4.40
CA ASN A 197 -17.35 21.30 5.79
C ASN A 197 -16.88 19.91 6.24
N GLN A 198 -16.81 18.92 5.35
CA GLN A 198 -16.31 17.57 5.68
C GLN A 198 -14.82 17.62 6.02
N VAL A 199 -14.03 18.40 5.26
CA VAL A 199 -12.61 18.62 5.56
C VAL A 199 -12.45 19.28 6.94
N LYS A 200 -13.27 20.28 7.27
CA LYS A 200 -13.26 20.91 8.61
C LYS A 200 -13.58 19.89 9.72
N GLU A 201 -14.55 19.01 9.48
CA GLU A 201 -14.91 17.95 10.42
C GLU A 201 -13.75 16.99 10.65
N VAL A 202 -13.09 16.53 9.58
CA VAL A 202 -11.90 15.66 9.68
C VAL A 202 -10.78 16.35 10.47
N LEU A 203 -10.50 17.63 10.19
CA LEU A 203 -9.47 18.39 10.92
C LEU A 203 -9.78 18.61 12.40
N SER A 204 -11.06 18.62 12.78
CA SER A 204 -11.49 18.76 14.18
C SER A 204 -11.29 17.49 15.01
N LYS A 205 -11.16 16.33 14.34
CA LYS A 205 -10.97 15.03 15.00
C LYS A 205 -9.49 14.85 15.37
N THR A 206 -9.25 14.41 16.60
CA THR A 206 -7.91 14.13 17.13
C THR A 206 -7.69 12.62 17.29
N GLY A 207 -6.44 12.17 17.19
CA GLY A 207 -6.05 10.78 17.50
C GLY A 207 -5.75 9.89 16.29
N ASP A 208 -6.01 10.37 15.08
CA ASP A 208 -5.58 9.69 13.85
C ASP A 208 -4.07 9.87 13.63
N GLY A 209 -3.40 8.81 13.19
CA GLY A 209 -2.05 8.91 12.65
C GLY A 209 -2.04 9.73 11.35
N MET A 210 -0.88 10.30 11.00
CA MET A 210 -0.71 11.18 9.83
C MET A 210 -1.26 10.56 8.53
N VAL A 211 -0.94 9.29 8.26
CA VAL A 211 -1.41 8.56 7.06
C VAL A 211 -2.94 8.52 6.99
N ALA A 212 -3.60 8.13 8.09
CA ALA A 212 -5.05 8.06 8.18
C ALA A 212 -5.69 9.45 8.00
N MET A 213 -5.09 10.48 8.61
CA MET A 213 -5.54 11.86 8.47
C MET A 213 -5.46 12.32 7.02
N VAL A 214 -4.34 12.09 6.32
CA VAL A 214 -4.18 12.46 4.91
C VAL A 214 -5.22 11.75 4.04
N LEU A 215 -5.44 10.45 4.23
CA LEU A 215 -6.44 9.69 3.47
C LEU A 215 -7.86 10.24 3.70
N LYS A 216 -8.25 10.49 4.95
CA LYS A 216 -9.56 11.08 5.30
C LYS A 216 -9.74 12.47 4.69
N LEU A 217 -8.68 13.31 4.71
CA LEU A 217 -8.71 14.64 4.10
C LEU A 217 -8.91 14.57 2.59
N LEU A 218 -8.22 13.65 1.90
CA LEU A 218 -8.38 13.46 0.45
C LEU A 218 -9.80 12.98 0.11
N ILE A 219 -10.32 11.99 0.83
CA ILE A 219 -11.69 11.48 0.65
C ILE A 219 -12.71 12.62 0.84
N ALA A 220 -12.59 13.38 1.94
CA ALA A 220 -13.47 14.50 2.24
C ALA A 220 -13.35 15.65 1.21
N HIS A 221 -12.14 15.92 0.72
CA HIS A 221 -11.90 16.95 -0.29
C HIS A 221 -12.60 16.60 -1.62
N PHE A 222 -12.43 15.36 -2.09
CA PHE A 222 -13.03 14.86 -3.32
C PHE A 222 -14.49 14.42 -3.17
N ARG A 223 -15.04 14.46 -1.94
CA ARG A 223 -16.40 14.04 -1.58
C ARG A 223 -16.66 12.57 -1.94
N GLU A 224 -15.64 11.74 -1.79
CA GLU A 224 -15.73 10.30 -1.98
C GLU A 224 -16.45 9.65 -0.79
N ASN A 225 -17.08 8.50 -1.02
CA ASN A 225 -17.73 7.74 0.05
C ASN A 225 -16.67 7.05 0.92
N GLU A 226 -16.50 7.53 2.17
CA GLU A 226 -15.55 6.96 3.13
C GLU A 226 -15.78 5.47 3.34
N VAL A 227 -17.03 5.05 3.58
CA VAL A 227 -17.39 3.63 3.78
C VAL A 227 -17.10 2.80 2.54
N GLY A 228 -17.10 3.45 1.37
CA GLY A 228 -16.75 2.90 0.05
C GLY A 228 -15.28 2.49 -0.10
N LEU A 229 -14.37 3.04 0.72
CA LEU A 229 -12.93 2.83 0.57
C LEU A 229 -12.24 2.40 1.87
N LEU A 230 -12.71 2.91 3.01
CA LEU A 230 -12.13 2.72 4.33
C LEU A 230 -13.04 1.86 5.21
N LEU A 231 -12.42 0.94 5.95
CA LEU A 231 -13.01 0.25 7.09
C LEU A 231 -12.24 0.62 8.34
N HIS A 232 -12.93 0.83 9.45
CA HIS A 232 -12.31 1.16 10.73
C HIS A 232 -12.35 -0.06 11.64
N ALA A 233 -11.22 -0.41 12.24
CA ALA A 233 -11.13 -1.48 13.22
C ALA A 233 -10.32 -1.01 14.43
N ASP A 234 -10.47 -1.72 15.55
CA ASP A 234 -9.74 -1.37 16.77
C ASP A 234 -8.23 -1.48 16.52
N ARG A 235 -7.44 -0.65 17.20
CA ARG A 235 -5.98 -0.69 17.10
C ARG A 235 -5.40 -2.07 17.44
N SER A 236 -6.08 -2.82 18.30
CA SER A 236 -5.71 -4.18 18.71
C SER A 236 -6.44 -5.29 17.95
N ALA A 237 -7.30 -4.94 16.98
CA ALA A 237 -8.07 -5.93 16.23
C ALA A 237 -7.14 -6.83 15.41
N THR A 238 -7.30 -8.14 15.62
CA THR A 238 -6.67 -9.19 14.80
C THR A 238 -7.40 -9.36 13.47
N ALA A 239 -6.80 -10.10 12.53
CA ALA A 239 -7.47 -10.44 11.27
C ALA A 239 -8.79 -11.21 11.50
N VAL A 240 -8.85 -12.04 12.53
CA VAL A 240 -10.06 -12.78 12.93
C VAL A 240 -11.10 -11.84 13.51
N ASP A 241 -10.70 -10.89 14.36
CA ASP A 241 -11.61 -9.87 14.89
C ASP A 241 -12.21 -9.05 13.75
N VAL A 242 -11.38 -8.59 12.81
CA VAL A 242 -11.84 -7.85 11.63
C VAL A 242 -12.84 -8.68 10.82
N GLN A 243 -12.54 -9.95 10.55
CA GLN A 243 -13.39 -10.81 9.73
C GLN A 243 -14.72 -11.16 10.40
N SER A 244 -14.75 -11.24 11.73
CA SER A 244 -15.96 -11.52 12.51
C SER A 244 -16.80 -10.27 12.80
N THR A 245 -16.17 -9.10 12.96
CA THR A 245 -16.86 -7.86 13.37
C THR A 245 -17.23 -6.95 12.21
N LEU A 246 -16.53 -7.04 11.07
CA LEU A 246 -16.77 -6.18 9.92
C LEU A 246 -17.32 -6.97 8.73
N PRO A 247 -18.37 -6.46 8.05
CA PRO A 247 -18.83 -7.03 6.80
C PRO A 247 -17.81 -6.72 5.69
N LEU A 248 -16.83 -7.61 5.50
CA LEU A 248 -15.80 -7.45 4.48
C LEU A 248 -16.41 -7.60 3.07
N PRO A 249 -16.36 -6.56 2.22
CA PRO A 249 -16.87 -6.65 0.86
C PRO A 249 -15.89 -7.43 -0.03
N GLY A 250 -16.40 -7.98 -1.14
CA GLY A 250 -15.54 -8.63 -2.16
C GLY A 250 -14.60 -7.66 -2.90
N SER A 251 -14.83 -6.35 -2.79
CA SER A 251 -13.94 -5.31 -3.32
C SER A 251 -12.85 -4.96 -2.30
N PRO A 252 -11.58 -4.76 -2.69
CA PRO A 252 -10.53 -4.31 -1.78
C PRO A 252 -10.90 -3.04 -1.01
N ARG A 253 -10.61 -3.02 0.29
CA ARG A 253 -10.77 -1.85 1.18
C ARG A 253 -9.48 -1.62 1.96
N LEU A 254 -9.25 -0.38 2.35
CA LEU A 254 -8.20 -0.03 3.29
C LEU A 254 -8.75 -0.12 4.72
N ILE A 255 -8.07 -0.86 5.59
CA ILE A 255 -8.45 -0.95 7.00
C ILE A 255 -7.59 0.06 7.78
N ILE A 256 -8.24 0.99 8.46
CA ILE A 256 -7.60 1.92 9.37
C ILE A 256 -7.75 1.37 10.78
N LEU A 257 -6.62 1.01 11.38
CA LEU A 257 -6.54 0.59 12.77
C LEU A 257 -6.41 1.83 13.65
N GLY A 258 -7.44 2.09 14.45
CA GLY A 258 -7.50 3.26 15.32
C GLY A 258 -8.21 2.93 16.62
N PRO A 259 -8.12 3.81 17.64
CA PRO A 259 -8.91 3.63 18.85
C PRO A 259 -10.40 3.66 18.50
N LEU A 260 -11.07 2.52 18.59
CA LEU A 260 -12.53 2.50 18.53
C LEU A 260 -13.08 3.06 19.84
N LYS A 261 -14.12 3.90 19.76
CA LYS A 261 -14.99 4.14 20.91
C LYS A 261 -15.75 2.84 21.13
N THR A 262 -15.23 1.96 21.99
CA THR A 262 -15.90 0.72 22.36
C THR A 262 -17.24 1.03 23.02
N SER A 263 -18.34 0.65 22.35
CA SER A 263 -19.59 0.36 23.04
C SER A 263 -19.41 -0.96 23.76
N ILE A 264 -19.55 -0.94 25.09
CA ILE A 264 -19.37 -2.08 26.00
C ILE A 264 -20.53 -3.07 25.75
N ALA A 265 -20.44 -3.90 24.71
CA ALA A 265 -21.44 -4.95 24.46
C ALA A 265 -20.92 -6.04 23.51
N ALA A 266 -19.82 -6.71 23.84
CA ALA A 266 -19.57 -8.08 23.37
C ALA A 266 -18.51 -8.76 24.27
N PRO A 267 -18.75 -10.00 24.76
CA PRO A 267 -17.74 -10.73 25.50
C PRO A 267 -16.64 -11.18 24.54
N SER A 268 -15.40 -10.77 24.80
CA SER A 268 -14.21 -11.19 24.08
C SER A 268 -13.93 -12.67 24.33
N LEU A 269 -14.20 -13.52 23.33
CA LEU A 269 -13.56 -14.83 23.24
C LEU A 269 -12.18 -14.62 22.61
N HIS A 270 -11.15 -14.65 23.45
CA HIS A 270 -9.76 -14.57 23.03
C HIS A 270 -9.28 -15.95 22.56
N GLU A 271 -8.97 -16.10 21.28
CA GLU A 271 -8.06 -17.13 20.75
C GLU A 271 -6.76 -16.45 20.26
N PRO A 272 -5.57 -17.00 20.57
CA PRO A 272 -4.30 -16.35 20.25
C PRO A 272 -3.84 -16.58 18.79
N PRO A 273 -2.90 -15.73 18.31
CA PRO A 273 -2.41 -15.74 16.93
C PRO A 273 -1.32 -16.80 16.69
N GLU A 274 -1.56 -17.78 15.81
CA GLU A 274 -0.47 -18.60 15.23
C GLU A 274 0.21 -17.93 14.02
N VAL A 275 -0.33 -16.81 13.52
CA VAL A 275 0.03 -16.28 12.20
C VAL A 275 1.04 -15.12 12.24
N PHE A 276 1.23 -14.49 13.40
CA PHE A 276 2.24 -13.45 13.58
C PHE A 276 2.83 -13.57 14.97
N ASP A 277 4.13 -13.87 15.04
CA ASP A 277 4.97 -13.91 16.24
C ASP A 277 5.14 -12.49 16.87
N LEU A 278 4.02 -11.84 17.15
CA LEU A 278 3.95 -10.48 17.69
C LEU A 278 3.90 -10.58 19.22
N TYR A 279 5.08 -10.66 19.83
CA TYR A 279 5.23 -10.29 21.23
C TYR A 279 4.80 -8.81 21.40
N ALA A 280 3.87 -8.55 22.31
CA ALA A 280 3.50 -7.18 22.61
C ALA A 280 4.50 -6.61 23.63
N THR A 281 5.41 -5.76 23.15
CA THR A 281 6.27 -4.93 24.01
C THR A 281 5.64 -3.56 24.22
N SER A 282 5.29 -3.26 25.46
CA SER A 282 4.79 -1.93 25.87
C SER A 282 5.82 -1.25 26.76
N PRO A 283 6.65 -0.34 26.22
CA PRO A 283 7.54 0.48 27.04
C PRO A 283 6.73 1.54 27.80
N CYS A 284 6.93 1.59 29.11
CA CYS A 284 6.38 2.60 30.01
C CYS A 284 7.56 3.38 30.59
N VAL A 285 7.70 4.65 30.21
CA VAL A 285 8.78 5.54 30.67
C VAL A 285 8.17 6.83 31.22
N SER A 286 8.68 7.30 32.35
CA SER A 286 8.30 8.59 32.94
C SER A 286 8.69 9.73 32.00
N ILE A 287 7.73 10.58 31.67
CA ILE A 287 7.91 11.69 30.74
C ILE A 287 8.32 12.94 31.53
N LYS A 288 9.51 13.48 31.22
CA LYS A 288 10.02 14.69 31.86
C LYS A 288 9.03 15.85 31.68
N GLY A 289 8.59 16.44 32.80
CA GLY A 289 7.64 17.56 32.81
C GLY A 289 6.18 17.15 32.94
N TYR A 290 5.85 15.86 32.90
CA TYR A 290 4.48 15.36 33.13
C TYR A 290 4.37 14.81 34.56
N LYS A 291 3.58 15.47 35.42
CA LYS A 291 3.42 15.04 36.81
C LYS A 291 2.57 13.78 36.90
N THR A 292 3.20 12.69 37.35
CA THR A 292 2.54 11.44 37.73
C THR A 292 2.90 11.09 39.18
N PRO A 293 2.11 10.26 39.88
CA PRO A 293 2.44 9.79 41.23
C PRO A 293 3.79 9.04 41.33
N TYR A 294 4.32 8.55 40.20
CA TYR A 294 5.59 7.86 40.08
C TYR A 294 6.51 8.63 39.13
N THR A 295 7.74 8.93 39.54
CA THR A 295 8.63 9.86 38.82
C THR A 295 9.74 9.18 38.01
N ASP A 296 9.99 7.89 38.23
CA ASP A 296 11.15 7.17 37.68
C ASP A 296 10.76 5.83 37.05
N ILE A 297 9.62 5.78 36.37
CA ILE A 297 9.19 4.59 35.63
C ILE A 297 10.10 4.45 34.40
N ASN A 298 10.76 3.31 34.27
CA ASN A 298 11.46 2.91 33.07
C ASN A 298 11.38 1.39 32.96
N LEU A 299 10.24 0.90 32.47
CA LEU A 299 9.94 -0.51 32.36
C LEU A 299 9.47 -0.86 30.95
N VAL A 300 9.75 -2.08 30.53
CA VAL A 300 9.18 -2.65 29.32
C VAL A 300 8.37 -3.85 29.75
N THR A 301 7.06 -3.80 29.54
CA THR A 301 6.21 -4.98 29.76
C THR A 301 6.28 -5.84 28.51
N ILE A 302 6.84 -7.04 28.67
CA ILE A 302 6.80 -8.08 27.65
C ILE A 302 5.66 -9.01 28.02
N ARG A 303 4.60 -9.02 27.20
CA ARG A 303 3.48 -9.93 27.39
C ARG A 303 3.65 -11.13 26.45
N GLU A 304 3.73 -12.31 27.06
CA GLU A 304 3.64 -13.60 26.37
C GLU A 304 2.22 -13.73 25.77
N ASN A 305 2.14 -13.98 24.46
CA ASN A 305 0.91 -13.96 23.68
C ASN A 305 0.75 -15.24 22.83
N THR A 306 1.61 -16.25 23.06
CA THR A 306 1.73 -17.47 22.25
C THR A 306 1.24 -18.73 22.97
N GLU A 307 1.12 -18.74 24.30
CA GLU A 307 0.69 -19.90 25.08
C GLU A 307 -0.63 -19.66 25.85
N HIS A 308 -1.38 -20.75 26.05
CA HIS A 308 -2.63 -20.72 26.79
C HIS A 308 -2.39 -20.65 28.31
N VAL A 309 -3.18 -19.83 29.01
CA VAL A 309 -3.36 -20.01 30.46
C VAL A 309 -4.13 -21.31 30.68
N VAL A 310 -3.43 -22.38 31.05
CA VAL A 310 -4.07 -23.61 31.55
C VAL A 310 -4.77 -23.24 32.86
N ARG A 311 -6.10 -23.12 32.81
CA ARG A 311 -6.90 -23.06 34.03
C ARG A 311 -6.96 -24.47 34.61
N THR A 312 -6.21 -24.72 35.68
CA THR A 312 -6.49 -25.81 36.64
C THR A 312 -7.69 -25.45 37.50
#